data_AF-A0A9C8K996-F1
#
_entry.id   AF-A0A9C8K996-F1
#
_cell.length_a   1.000
_cell.length_b   1.000
_cell.length_c   1.000
_cell.angle_alpha   90.00
_cell.angle_beta   90.00
_cell.angle_gamma   90.00
#
_symmetry.space_group_name_H-M   'P 1'
#
loop_
_entity.id
_entity.type
_entity.pdbx_description
1 polymer ?
#
loop_
_entity_poly.entity_id
_entity_poly.type
_entity_poly.pdbx_seq_one_letter_code
_entity_poly.pdbx_strand_id
1 'polypeptide(L)'
;MSTEAMQKDSLLRGGQFLVKETSCEDVFTLEDLNEEQRMMRDSTNEFSDRELWAHWERFEQKDYAYTEECMRKAGELGLLSVAVPEAYGGMGMGFV
;
A
#
# COMPACT_ATOMS: atom_id res chain seq x y z
N MET A 1 -26.36 9.90 19.24
CA MET A 1 -26.87 8.52 19.18
C MET A 1 -25.69 7.60 19.03
N SER A 2 -25.47 6.82 20.10
CA SER A 2 -24.68 5.60 20.22
C SER A 2 -23.37 5.47 19.43
N THR A 3 -22.26 5.81 20.07
CA THR A 3 -20.99 5.11 19.90
C THR A 3 -21.19 3.66 20.35
N GLU A 4 -21.56 2.77 19.43
CA GLU A 4 -21.48 1.33 19.66
C GLU A 4 -20.01 0.92 19.52
N ALA A 5 -19.39 0.69 20.67
CA ALA A 5 -18.12 -0.01 20.74
C ALA A 5 -18.32 -1.42 20.17
N MET A 6 -17.92 -1.62 18.91
CA MET A 6 -17.75 -2.96 18.33
C MET A 6 -16.85 -3.78 19.27
N GLN A 7 -17.31 -4.98 19.60
CA GLN A 7 -16.72 -5.89 20.56
C GLN A 7 -15.23 -6.12 20.28
N LYS A 8 -14.39 -5.84 21.28
CA LYS A 8 -12.92 -5.87 21.21
C LYS A 8 -12.32 -7.25 21.52
N ASP A 9 -13.14 -8.31 21.54
CA ASP A 9 -12.79 -9.62 22.08
C ASP A 9 -12.28 -10.64 21.06
N SER A 10 -12.34 -10.35 19.76
CA SER A 10 -11.95 -11.28 18.68
C SER A 10 -10.79 -10.82 17.80
N LEU A 11 -10.07 -9.76 18.18
CA LEU A 11 -8.90 -9.31 17.43
C LEU A 11 -7.67 -10.16 17.79
N LEU A 12 -7.08 -10.84 16.81
CA LEU A 12 -5.79 -11.51 16.96
C LEU A 12 -4.75 -10.50 17.42
N ARG A 13 -4.13 -10.77 18.57
CA ARG A 13 -3.05 -9.95 19.09
C ARG A 13 -1.74 -10.32 18.40
N GLY A 14 -0.87 -9.34 18.21
CA GLY A 14 0.49 -9.59 17.71
C GLY A 14 1.20 -10.65 18.56
N GLY A 15 1.71 -11.71 17.91
CA GLY A 15 2.39 -12.83 18.57
C GLY A 15 1.47 -13.94 19.12
N GLN A 16 0.15 -13.82 19.02
CA GLN A 16 -0.79 -14.81 19.54
C GLN A 16 -0.71 -16.17 18.83
N PHE A 17 -0.22 -16.18 17.58
CA PHE A 17 -0.01 -17.40 16.79
C PHE A 17 0.99 -18.39 17.42
N LEU A 18 1.85 -17.94 18.36
CA LEU A 18 2.82 -18.80 19.05
C LEU A 18 2.18 -19.72 20.10
N VAL A 19 1.05 -19.29 20.67
CA VAL A 19 0.41 -19.93 21.82
C VAL A 19 -0.98 -20.46 21.50
N LYS A 20 -1.56 -20.06 20.37
CA LYS A 20 -2.88 -20.45 19.92
C LYS A 20 -2.86 -20.67 18.40
N GLU A 21 -3.49 -21.76 17.97
CA GLU A 21 -3.71 -22.01 16.55
C GLU A 21 -4.58 -20.90 15.94
N THR A 22 -4.15 -20.39 14.78
CA THR A 22 -4.83 -19.33 14.05
C THR A 22 -5.58 -19.97 12.88
N SER A 23 -6.86 -19.65 12.73
CA SER A 23 -7.65 -20.20 11.63
C SER A 23 -7.23 -19.54 10.29
N CYS A 24 -7.37 -20.24 9.17
CA CYS A 24 -7.04 -19.68 7.86
C CYS A 24 -7.87 -18.44 7.52
N GLU A 25 -9.09 -18.34 8.07
CA GLU A 25 -10.02 -17.23 7.85
C GLU A 25 -9.53 -15.94 8.54
N ASP A 26 -8.66 -16.06 9.54
CA ASP A 26 -8.07 -14.92 10.25
C ASP A 26 -6.70 -14.50 9.66
N VAL A 27 -6.26 -15.13 8.57
CA VAL A 27 -4.98 -14.85 7.89
C VAL A 27 -5.25 -14.16 6.57
N PHE A 28 -4.84 -12.91 6.44
CA PHE A 28 -4.93 -12.18 5.19
C PHE A 28 -3.90 -12.68 4.17
N THR A 29 -4.34 -13.04 2.97
CA THR A 29 -3.46 -13.41 1.85
C THR A 29 -3.64 -12.49 0.64
N LEU A 30 -2.80 -12.65 -0.40
CA LEU A 30 -2.91 -11.82 -1.62
C LEU A 30 -4.22 -12.07 -2.38
N GLU A 31 -4.83 -13.23 -2.19
CA GLU A 31 -6.13 -13.57 -2.74
C GLU A 31 -7.26 -12.73 -2.13
N ASP A 32 -7.10 -12.22 -0.91
CA ASP A 32 -8.09 -11.38 -0.21
C ASP A 32 -8.05 -9.90 -0.64
N LEU A 33 -7.08 -9.50 -1.46
CA LEU A 33 -7.00 -8.15 -2.01
C LEU A 33 -8.26 -7.84 -2.81
N ASN A 34 -8.87 -6.68 -2.52
CA ASN A 34 -10.00 -6.18 -3.28
C ASN A 34 -9.58 -5.71 -4.69
N GLU A 35 -10.57 -5.48 -5.57
CA GLU A 35 -10.30 -5.11 -6.97
C GLU A 35 -9.48 -3.82 -7.10
N GLU A 36 -9.77 -2.80 -6.29
CA GLU A 36 -9.06 -1.53 -6.29
C GLU A 36 -7.59 -1.70 -5.87
N GLN A 37 -7.31 -2.49 -4.84
CA GLN A 37 -5.96 -2.83 -4.39
C GLN A 37 -5.19 -3.62 -5.45
N ARG A 38 -5.85 -4.55 -6.14
CA ARG A 38 -5.24 -5.29 -7.26
C ARG A 38 -4.91 -4.36 -8.43
N MET A 39 -5.83 -3.46 -8.80
CA MET A 39 -5.60 -2.45 -9.84
C MET A 39 -4.47 -1.50 -9.49
N MET A 40 -4.39 -1.05 -8.23
CA MET A 40 -3.29 -0.21 -7.75
C MET A 40 -1.95 -0.94 -7.83
N ARG A 41 -1.90 -2.22 -7.42
CA ARG A 41 -0.70 -3.07 -7.56
C ARG A 41 -0.25 -3.15 -9.01
N ASP A 42 -1.16 -3.47 -9.92
CA ASP A 42 -0.83 -3.66 -11.33
C ASP A 42 -0.38 -2.36 -11.99
N SER A 43 -1.03 -1.23 -11.66
CA SER A 43 -0.62 0.11 -12.11
C SER A 43 0.76 0.50 -11.58
N THR A 44 1.07 0.15 -10.33
CA THR A 44 2.39 0.40 -9.71
C THR A 44 3.48 -0.42 -10.39
N ASN A 45 3.22 -1.68 -10.71
CA ASN A 45 4.14 -2.54 -11.43
C ASN A 45 4.42 -1.98 -12.83
N GLU A 46 3.38 -1.59 -13.56
CA GLU A 46 3.54 -1.00 -14.89
C GLU A 46 4.36 0.30 -14.85
N PHE A 47 4.10 1.18 -13.87
CA PHE A 47 4.89 2.38 -13.67
C PHE A 47 6.37 2.05 -13.40
N SER A 48 6.63 1.08 -12.52
CA SER A 48 7.98 0.64 -12.21
C SER A 48 8.70 0.10 -13.45
N ASP A 49 8.05 -0.74 -14.25
CA ASP A 49 8.67 -1.34 -15.43
C ASP A 49 8.99 -0.27 -16.51
N ARG A 50 8.08 0.67 -16.72
CA ARG A 50 8.18 1.67 -17.79
C ARG A 50 9.06 2.85 -17.44
N GLU A 51 9.04 3.32 -16.19
CA GLU A 51 9.72 4.55 -15.78
C GLU A 51 10.98 4.26 -14.97
N LEU A 52 10.97 3.25 -14.10
CA LEU A 52 12.13 2.96 -13.25
C LEU A 52 13.08 1.97 -13.92
N TRP A 53 12.58 0.79 -14.27
CA TRP A 53 13.40 -0.30 -14.80
C TRP A 53 13.95 0.01 -16.20
N ALA A 54 13.12 0.58 -17.09
CA ALA A 54 13.57 0.98 -18.42
C ALA A 54 14.73 2.00 -18.41
N HIS A 55 14.90 2.73 -17.30
CA HIS A 55 15.86 3.81 -17.16
C HIS A 55 16.82 3.62 -15.96
N TRP A 56 17.00 2.37 -15.50
CA TRP A 56 17.79 2.02 -14.31
C TRP A 56 19.21 2.62 -14.32
N GLU A 57 19.86 2.66 -15.49
CA GLU A 57 21.21 3.21 -15.64
C GLU A 57 21.33 4.69 -15.24
N ARG A 58 20.26 5.47 -15.40
CA ARG A 58 20.22 6.89 -15.01
C ARG A 58 20.28 7.05 -13.49
N PHE A 59 19.64 6.12 -12.76
CA PHE A 59 19.69 6.10 -11.31
C PHE A 59 21.10 5.74 -10.80
N GLU A 60 21.77 4.76 -11.43
CA GLU A 60 23.17 4.41 -11.11
C GLU A 60 24.14 5.57 -11.37
N GLN A 61 23.89 6.35 -12.42
CA GLN A 61 24.65 7.57 -12.73
C GLN A 61 24.31 8.76 -11.82
N LYS A 62 23.44 8.58 -10.82
CA LYS A 62 23.00 9.61 -9.86
C LYS A 62 22.31 10.79 -10.54
N ASP A 63 21.51 10.53 -11.57
CA ASP A 63 20.64 11.53 -12.17
C ASP A 63 19.48 11.86 -11.22
N TYR A 64 19.73 12.78 -10.29
CA TYR A 64 18.73 13.22 -9.31
C TYR A 64 17.58 13.99 -9.95
N ALA A 65 17.81 14.65 -11.09
CA ALA A 65 16.76 15.36 -11.82
C ALA A 65 15.72 14.37 -12.34
N TYR A 66 16.18 13.23 -12.87
CA TYR A 66 15.28 12.15 -13.29
C TYR A 66 14.56 11.50 -12.11
N THR A 67 15.24 11.36 -10.97
CA THR A 67 14.61 10.85 -9.75
C THR A 67 13.46 11.75 -9.29
N GLU A 68 13.65 13.07 -9.32
CA GLU A 68 12.58 14.03 -9.00
C GLU A 68 11.41 13.92 -9.99
N GLU A 69 11.71 13.81 -11.28
CA GLU A 69 10.69 13.64 -12.33
C GLU A 69 9.84 12.39 -12.09
N CYS A 70 10.47 11.23 -11.83
CA CYS A 70 9.77 9.99 -11.50
C CYS A 70 8.92 10.14 -10.23
N MET A 71 9.43 10.83 -9.20
CA MET A 71 8.66 11.07 -7.98
C MET A 71 7.43 11.96 -8.24
N ARG A 72 7.53 12.97 -9.10
CA ARG A 72 6.36 13.78 -9.50
C ARG A 72 5.33 12.93 -10.23
N LYS A 73 5.75 12.10 -11.19
CA LYS A 73 4.85 11.17 -11.90
C LYS A 73 4.18 10.17 -10.95
N ALA A 74 4.93 9.61 -9.99
CA ALA A 74 4.38 8.73 -8.96
C ALA A 74 3.36 9.44 -8.06
N GLY A 75 3.58 10.72 -7.77
CA GLY A 75 2.63 11.57 -7.06
C GLY A 75 1.33 11.81 -7.83
N GLU A 76 1.42 12.08 -9.13
CA GLU A 76 0.25 12.23 -10.02
C GLU A 76 -0.58 10.95 -10.15
N LEU A 77 0.08 9.79 -10.08
CA LEU A 77 -0.57 8.47 -10.02
C LEU A 77 -1.15 8.15 -8.63
N GLY A 78 -0.98 9.03 -7.65
CA GLY A 78 -1.48 8.86 -6.28
C GLY A 78 -0.61 7.96 -5.39
N LEU A 79 0.44 7.33 -5.92
CA LEU A 79 1.26 6.34 -5.21
C LEU A 79 1.93 6.91 -3.94
N LEU A 80 2.17 8.22 -3.89
CA LEU A 80 2.78 8.89 -2.74
C LEU A 80 1.78 9.31 -1.65
N SER A 81 0.48 9.15 -1.91
CA SER A 81 -0.59 9.69 -1.07
C SER A 81 -1.47 8.62 -0.41
N VAL A 82 -1.15 7.33 -0.61
CA VAL A 82 -1.94 6.17 -0.19
C VAL A 82 -2.25 6.22 1.31
N ALA A 83 -1.23 6.36 2.16
CA ALA A 83 -1.38 6.38 3.62
C ALA A 83 -1.68 7.77 4.22
N VAL A 84 -1.77 8.81 3.38
CA VAL A 84 -1.99 10.18 3.85
C VAL A 84 -3.50 10.40 4.06
N PRO A 85 -3.94 10.97 5.19
CA PRO A 85 -5.36 11.23 5.41
C PRO A 85 -5.97 12.16 4.35
N GLU A 86 -7.24 11.93 4.01
CA GLU A 86 -7.99 12.76 3.04
C GLU A 86 -8.02 14.24 3.42
N ALA A 87 -8.01 14.57 4.72
CA ALA A 87 -7.96 15.95 5.22
C ALA A 87 -6.70 16.72 4.75
N TYR A 88 -5.66 16.01 4.34
CA TYR A 88 -4.42 16.57 3.81
C TYR A 88 -4.25 16.32 2.31
N GLY A 89 -5.31 15.91 1.61
CA GLY A 89 -5.30 15.62 0.18
C GLY A 89 -4.73 14.26 -0.19
N GLY A 90 -4.69 13.31 0.76
CA GLY A 90 -4.32 11.92 0.50
C GLY A 90 -5.52 11.00 0.23
N MET A 91 -5.25 9.72 -0.01
CA MET A 91 -6.29 8.71 -0.27
C MET A 91 -6.88 8.10 1.01
N GLY A 92 -6.27 8.34 2.18
CA GLY A 92 -6.78 7.83 3.45
C GLY A 92 -6.84 6.30 3.53
N MET A 93 -6.14 5.59 2.63
CA MET A 93 -6.14 4.14 2.59
C MET A 93 -5.29 3.60 3.73
N GLY A 94 -5.88 2.67 4.50
CA GLY A 94 -5.16 1.95 5.55
C GLY A 94 -4.15 0.96 4.97
N PHE A 95 -3.17 0.59 5.80
CA PHE A 95 -2.36 -0.60 5.54
C PHE A 95 -3.24 -1.81 5.88
N VAL A 96 -3.75 -2.49 4.85
CA VAL A 96 -4.40 -3.80 4.95
C VAL A 96 -3.36 -4.86 4.63
#